data_AF-A0A2E8WQG8-F1
#
_entry.id   AF-A0A2E8WQG8-F1
#
_cell.length_a   1.000
_cell.length_b   1.000
_cell.length_c   1.000
_cell.angle_alpha   90.00
_cell.angle_beta   90.00
_cell.angle_gamma   90.00
#
_symmetry.space_group_name_H-M   'P 1'
#
loop_
_entity.id
_entity.type
_entity.pdbx_description
1 polymer ?
#
loop_
_entity_poly.entity_id
_entity_poly.type
_entity_poly.pdbx_seq_one_letter_code
_entity_poly.pdbx_strand_id
1 'polypeptide(L)'
;MFEDDFLPDMVALERALTYLATETIPSSVRDLPISWPDKETASAEIVEKLAPLVLGAAARLDQPYSMAQMDPPTPWLTWVMAQWNARLNQNLLHAGTSPAAAAIEIRLMEWLAPCFGMSGGLMTSGSTLSNLTALWAARERAGIRRVVASTSAHISIAKSANLLGLELYEIPSSQSGVLDID
;
A
#
# COMPACT_ATOMS: atom_id res chain seq x y z
N MET A 1 -0.47 29.06 1.86
CA MET A 1 0.55 28.03 1.49
C MET A 1 1.90 28.58 1.91
N PHE A 2 2.56 27.97 2.88
CA PHE A 2 3.86 28.44 3.34
C PHE A 2 4.90 28.07 2.28
N GLU A 3 5.49 29.06 1.60
CA GLU A 3 6.55 28.83 0.60
C GLU A 3 7.74 28.04 1.19
N ASP A 4 7.95 28.18 2.50
CA ASP A 4 8.98 27.46 3.26
C ASP A 4 8.69 25.96 3.44
N ASP A 5 7.43 25.51 3.35
CA ASP A 5 7.07 24.07 3.54
C ASP A 5 7.57 23.18 2.40
N PHE A 6 8.01 23.77 1.28
CA PHE A 6 8.66 23.05 0.18
C PHE A 6 10.18 22.88 0.39
N LEU A 7 10.72 23.48 1.44
CA LEU A 7 12.11 23.33 1.85
C LEU A 7 12.20 22.45 3.12
N PRO A 8 13.29 21.70 3.31
CA PRO A 8 13.42 20.85 4.49
C PRO A 8 13.65 21.70 5.76
N ASP A 9 12.68 21.68 6.67
CA ASP A 9 12.86 22.09 8.06
C ASP A 9 13.33 20.91 8.91
N MET A 10 14.64 20.81 9.13
CA MET A 10 15.25 19.69 9.85
C MET A 10 14.80 19.63 11.32
N VAL A 11 14.57 20.78 11.97
CA VAL A 11 14.15 20.80 13.38
C VAL A 11 12.73 20.27 13.51
N ALA A 12 11.82 20.71 12.63
CA ALA A 12 10.45 20.21 12.62
C ALA A 12 10.39 18.72 12.24
N LEU A 13 11.20 18.27 11.27
CA LEU A 13 11.27 16.87 10.86
C LEU A 13 11.82 15.96 11.97
N GLU A 14 12.91 16.35 12.63
CA GLU A 14 13.47 15.60 13.76
C GLU A 14 12.44 15.46 14.88
N ARG A 15 11.75 16.55 15.22
CA ARG A 15 10.65 16.52 16.19
C ARG A 15 9.54 15.56 15.76
N ALA A 16 9.12 15.62 14.50
CA ALA A 16 8.09 14.72 13.96
C ALA A 16 8.49 13.23 14.07
N LEU A 17 9.75 12.91 13.78
CA LEU A 17 10.26 11.54 13.83
C LEU A 17 10.26 10.95 15.25
N THR A 18 10.38 11.78 16.29
CA THR A 18 10.30 11.29 17.68
C THR A 18 8.96 10.60 17.99
N TYR A 19 7.87 11.00 17.33
CA TYR A 19 6.56 10.35 17.49
C TYR A 19 6.53 8.91 16.96
N LEU A 20 7.33 8.57 15.93
CA LEU A 20 7.41 7.21 15.39
C LEU A 20 8.07 6.23 16.36
N ALA A 21 8.98 6.73 17.22
CA ALA A 21 9.65 5.93 18.24
C ALA A 21 8.85 5.83 19.56
N THR A 22 7.76 6.59 19.69
CA THR A 22 7.01 6.68 20.94
C THR A 22 6.01 5.53 21.06
N GLU A 23 6.17 4.67 22.06
CA GLU A 23 5.28 3.51 22.28
C GLU A 23 3.86 3.92 22.67
N THR A 24 3.72 4.96 23.49
CA THR A 24 2.43 5.49 23.96
C THR A 24 2.38 7.01 23.79
N ILE A 25 1.45 7.48 22.96
CA ILE A 25 1.17 8.91 22.82
C ILE A 25 -0.14 9.17 23.58
N PRO A 26 -0.14 9.96 24.66
CA PRO A 26 -1.34 10.24 25.43
C PRO A 26 -2.44 10.84 24.53
N SER A 27 -3.63 10.22 24.49
CA SER A 27 -4.76 10.72 23.70
C SER A 27 -5.44 11.91 24.40
N SER A 28 -4.78 13.07 24.49
CA SER A 28 -5.35 14.25 25.15
C SER A 28 -6.23 15.11 24.23
N VAL A 29 -6.14 14.95 22.91
CA VAL A 29 -6.93 15.69 21.92
C VAL A 29 -7.60 14.68 20.98
N ARG A 30 -8.94 14.75 20.82
CA ARG A 30 -9.74 13.73 20.12
C ARG A 30 -10.47 14.20 18.86
N ASP A 31 -10.61 15.50 18.65
CA ASP A 31 -11.54 15.99 17.64
C ASP A 31 -10.83 16.73 16.51
N LEU A 32 -11.07 16.26 15.28
CA LEU A 32 -10.80 17.00 14.06
C LEU A 32 -11.87 18.06 13.85
N PRO A 33 -11.57 19.18 13.17
CA PRO A 33 -12.59 20.15 12.82
C PRO A 33 -13.68 19.49 11.95
N ILE A 34 -14.94 19.72 12.30
CA ILE A 34 -16.12 19.19 11.58
C ILE A 34 -16.42 19.93 10.27
N SER A 35 -15.78 21.08 10.08
CA SER A 35 -15.85 21.91 8.88
C SER A 35 -14.45 22.23 8.38
N TRP A 36 -14.36 22.68 7.13
CA TRP A 36 -13.11 23.17 6.58
C TRP A 36 -12.53 24.29 7.48
N PRO A 37 -11.23 24.25 7.82
CA PRO A 37 -10.63 25.30 8.65
C PRO A 37 -10.45 26.59 7.82
N ASP A 38 -11.00 27.70 8.31
CA ASP A 38 -10.89 29.01 7.66
C ASP A 38 -9.54 29.71 7.94
N LYS A 39 -8.74 29.17 8.86
CA LYS A 39 -7.44 29.72 9.26
C LYS A 39 -6.33 28.74 8.90
N GLU A 40 -5.28 29.27 8.28
CA GLU A 40 -4.05 28.52 8.07
C GLU A 40 -3.45 28.09 9.43
N THR A 41 -2.92 26.87 9.48
CA THR A 41 -2.23 26.30 10.64
C THR A 41 -0.85 25.87 10.17
N ALA A 42 0.20 26.20 10.93
CA ALA A 42 1.57 25.85 10.56
C ALA A 42 1.77 24.32 10.51
N SER A 43 2.54 23.83 9.54
CA SER A 43 2.76 22.38 9.34
C SER A 43 3.28 21.66 10.60
N ALA A 44 4.19 22.29 11.34
CA ALA A 44 4.72 21.75 12.58
C ALA A 44 3.64 21.59 13.68
N GLU A 45 2.68 22.52 13.75
CA GLU A 45 1.55 22.47 14.69
C GLU A 45 0.53 21.40 14.26
N ILE A 46 0.32 21.22 12.95
CA ILE A 46 -0.53 20.14 12.42
C ILE A 46 0.04 18.78 12.83
N VAL A 47 1.35 18.56 12.67
CA VAL A 47 1.99 17.30 13.08
C VAL A 47 1.83 17.04 14.57
N GLU A 48 2.05 18.03 15.43
CA GLU A 48 1.87 17.89 16.89
C GLU A 48 0.42 17.54 17.27
N LYS A 49 -0.56 18.16 16.60
CA LYS A 49 -1.98 17.89 16.84
C LYS A 49 -2.42 16.53 16.33
N LEU A 50 -1.92 16.11 15.16
CA LEU A 50 -2.32 14.86 14.52
C LEU A 50 -1.59 13.64 15.07
N ALA A 51 -0.37 13.76 15.58
CA ALA A 51 0.40 12.59 16.06
C ALA A 51 -0.37 11.78 17.13
N PRO A 52 -0.98 12.37 18.18
CA PRO A 52 -1.81 11.62 19.14
C PRO A 52 -3.04 10.95 18.52
N LEU A 53 -3.66 11.59 17.54
CA LEU A 53 -4.86 11.08 16.86
C LEU A 53 -4.53 9.92 15.93
N VAL A 54 -3.50 10.10 15.09
CA VAL A 54 -3.14 9.15 14.04
C VAL A 54 -2.36 7.97 14.61
N LEU A 55 -1.36 8.23 15.46
CA LEU A 55 -0.48 7.18 15.98
C LEU A 55 -1.00 6.62 17.32
N GLY A 56 -1.53 7.49 18.19
CA GLY A 56 -2.02 7.08 19.51
C GLY A 56 -3.34 6.29 19.48
N ALA A 57 -4.19 6.50 18.46
CA ALA A 57 -5.46 5.76 18.31
C ALA A 57 -5.43 4.67 17.23
N ALA A 58 -4.28 4.40 16.61
CA ALA A 58 -4.14 3.36 15.59
C ALA A 58 -4.27 1.95 16.16
N ALA A 59 -4.76 1.02 15.33
CA ALA A 59 -4.56 -0.41 15.57
C ALA A 59 -3.06 -0.72 15.53
N ARG A 60 -2.55 -1.39 16.57
CA ARG A 60 -1.12 -1.67 16.74
C ARG A 60 -0.67 -2.92 15.99
N LEU A 61 -0.80 -2.88 14.66
CA LEU A 61 -0.40 -3.97 13.75
C LEU A 61 1.12 -4.08 13.62
N ASP A 62 1.85 -3.06 14.05
CA ASP A 62 3.31 -2.99 14.14
C ASP A 62 3.91 -3.87 15.25
N GLN A 63 3.07 -4.45 16.11
CA GLN A 63 3.52 -5.20 17.28
C GLN A 63 3.81 -6.67 16.94
N PRO A 64 4.82 -7.29 17.59
CA PRO A 64 5.22 -8.68 17.31
C PRO A 64 4.15 -9.72 17.65
N TYR A 65 3.12 -9.33 18.41
CA TYR A 65 1.98 -10.17 18.78
C TYR A 65 0.70 -9.84 17.98
N SER A 66 0.77 -8.96 16.97
CA SER A 66 -0.33 -8.78 16.02
C SER A 66 -0.42 -10.02 15.11
N MET A 67 -1.53 -10.75 15.19
CA MET A 67 -1.72 -12.03 14.50
C MET A 67 -2.94 -12.05 13.55
N ALA A 68 -3.57 -10.90 13.32
CA ALA A 68 -4.77 -10.80 12.50
C ALA A 68 -4.47 -10.22 11.09
N GLN A 69 -5.38 -10.48 10.15
CA GLN A 69 -5.50 -9.78 8.85
C GLN A 69 -4.30 -9.86 7.88
N MET A 70 -3.25 -10.62 8.21
CA MET A 70 -2.03 -10.72 7.38
C MET A 70 -1.30 -9.38 7.21
N ASP A 71 -1.33 -8.54 8.25
CA ASP A 71 -0.65 -7.24 8.29
C ASP A 71 0.64 -7.36 9.14
N PRO A 72 1.75 -7.87 8.59
CA PRO A 72 2.98 -8.01 9.36
C PRO A 72 3.58 -6.63 9.67
N PRO A 73 4.34 -6.52 10.77
CA PRO A 73 5.11 -5.31 11.04
C PRO A 73 6.07 -5.02 9.88
N THR A 74 6.11 -3.75 9.47
CA THR A 74 7.00 -3.29 8.40
C THR A 74 8.38 -2.94 8.98
N PRO A 75 9.49 -3.33 8.33
CA PRO A 75 10.82 -2.92 8.78
C PRO A 75 10.97 -1.40 8.75
N TRP A 76 11.61 -0.80 9.76
CA TRP A 76 11.76 0.66 9.89
C TRP A 76 12.39 1.32 8.65
N LEU A 77 13.26 0.61 7.92
CA LEU A 77 13.86 1.09 6.68
C LEU A 77 12.80 1.47 5.64
N THR A 78 11.69 0.74 5.58
CA THR A 78 10.59 1.02 4.65
C THR A 78 9.91 2.36 4.92
N TRP A 79 9.86 2.80 6.18
CA TRP A 79 9.34 4.10 6.57
C TRP A 79 10.22 5.21 6.01
N VAL A 80 11.55 5.05 6.13
CA VAL A 80 12.52 5.99 5.55
C VAL A 80 12.40 6.05 4.03
N MET A 81 12.26 4.89 3.35
CA MET A 81 12.09 4.86 1.90
C MET A 81 10.81 5.58 1.46
N ALA A 82 9.70 5.41 2.21
CA ALA A 82 8.45 6.11 1.93
C ALA A 82 8.63 7.64 2.03
N GLN A 83 9.35 8.13 3.05
CA GLN A 83 9.66 9.55 3.20
C GLN A 83 10.53 10.09 2.06
N TRP A 84 11.55 9.33 1.62
CA TRP A 84 12.38 9.73 0.48
C TRP A 84 11.57 9.83 -0.82
N ASN A 85 10.70 8.84 -1.06
CA ASN A 85 9.84 8.84 -2.24
C ASN A 85 8.85 10.02 -2.22
N ALA A 86 8.24 10.30 -1.06
CA ALA A 86 7.34 11.42 -0.89
C ALA A 86 8.05 12.77 -1.13
N ARG A 87 9.24 12.96 -0.57
CA ARG A 87 10.04 14.18 -0.75
C ARG A 87 10.40 14.43 -2.22
N LEU A 88 10.80 13.39 -2.94
CA LEU A 88 11.31 13.50 -4.31
C LEU A 88 10.21 13.39 -5.37
N ASN A 89 8.98 13.03 -4.98
CA ASN A 89 7.82 12.86 -5.85
C ASN A 89 8.17 12.10 -7.15
N GLN A 90 8.85 10.96 -7.00
CA GLN A 90 9.37 10.20 -8.14
C GLN A 90 8.22 9.52 -8.88
N ASN A 91 7.75 10.17 -9.94
CA ASN A 91 6.65 9.68 -10.75
C ASN A 91 7.12 8.62 -11.76
N LEU A 92 6.80 7.35 -11.48
CA LEU A 92 7.13 6.18 -12.31
C LEU A 92 6.33 6.08 -13.62
N LEU A 93 5.42 7.01 -13.91
CA LEU A 93 4.72 7.07 -15.20
C LEU A 93 5.70 7.21 -16.39
N HIS A 94 6.81 7.93 -16.20
CA HIS A 94 7.83 8.11 -17.22
C HIS A 94 9.22 7.99 -16.61
N ALA A 95 10.08 7.15 -17.19
CA ALA A 95 11.48 7.01 -16.76
C ALA A 95 12.27 8.34 -16.68
N GLY A 96 11.90 9.37 -17.45
CA GLY A 96 12.53 10.69 -17.40
C GLY A 96 12.24 11.47 -16.11
N THR A 97 11.13 11.16 -15.43
CA THR A 97 10.74 11.79 -14.15
C THR A 97 11.15 10.98 -12.92
N SER A 98 11.67 9.77 -13.11
CA SER A 98 12.08 8.88 -12.01
C SER A 98 13.17 7.87 -12.42
N PRO A 99 14.31 8.30 -13.00
CA PRO A 99 15.25 7.39 -13.66
C PRO A 99 15.87 6.35 -12.71
N ALA A 100 16.23 6.76 -11.48
CA ALA A 100 16.77 5.84 -10.49
C ALA A 100 15.70 4.85 -9.98
N ALA A 101 14.50 5.33 -9.68
CA ALA A 101 13.41 4.48 -9.20
C ALA A 101 13.00 3.45 -10.27
N ALA A 102 12.90 3.86 -11.54
CA ALA A 102 12.57 2.98 -12.65
C ALA A 102 13.65 1.89 -12.84
N ALA A 103 14.93 2.26 -12.75
CA ALA A 103 16.03 1.30 -12.85
C ALA A 103 16.03 0.30 -11.68
N ILE A 104 15.71 0.75 -10.46
CA ILE A 104 15.56 -0.13 -9.29
C ILE A 104 14.40 -1.10 -9.49
N GLU A 105 13.25 -0.64 -9.96
CA GLU A 105 12.08 -1.50 -10.19
C GLU A 105 12.37 -2.57 -11.25
N ILE A 106 13.02 -2.21 -12.36
CA ILE A 106 13.47 -3.16 -13.38
C ILE A 106 14.38 -4.23 -12.76
N ARG A 107 15.40 -3.80 -12.02
CA ARG A 107 16.34 -4.74 -11.37
C ARG A 107 15.64 -5.68 -10.39
N LEU A 108 14.66 -5.17 -9.64
CA LEU A 108 13.92 -5.98 -8.70
C LEU A 108 13.02 -7.02 -9.43
N MET A 109 12.42 -6.65 -10.56
CA MET A 109 11.70 -7.61 -11.41
C MET A 109 12.62 -8.67 -12.01
N GLU A 110 13.83 -8.30 -12.44
CA GLU A 110 14.85 -9.25 -12.92
C GLU A 110 15.20 -10.30 -11.84
N TRP A 111 15.20 -9.91 -10.57
CA TRP A 111 15.44 -10.83 -9.45
C TRP A 111 14.22 -11.68 -9.11
N LEU A 112 13.01 -11.10 -9.09
CA LEU A 112 11.81 -11.77 -8.58
C LEU A 112 11.10 -12.64 -9.61
N ALA A 113 10.99 -12.20 -10.87
CA ALA A 113 10.20 -12.90 -11.88
C ALA A 113 10.65 -14.37 -12.09
N PRO A 114 11.96 -14.70 -12.14
CA PRO A 114 12.41 -16.08 -12.28
C PRO A 114 12.00 -17.00 -11.12
N CYS A 115 11.86 -16.46 -9.90
CA CYS A 115 11.41 -17.24 -8.74
C CYS A 115 9.99 -17.80 -8.91
N PHE A 116 9.19 -17.21 -9.79
CA PHE A 116 7.83 -17.65 -10.12
C PHE A 116 7.73 -18.30 -11.51
N GLY A 117 8.87 -18.59 -12.17
CA GLY A 117 8.88 -19.10 -13.54
C GLY A 117 8.38 -18.09 -14.57
N MET A 118 8.43 -16.80 -14.26
CA MET A 118 7.99 -15.71 -15.13
C MET A 118 9.18 -14.95 -15.73
N SER A 119 8.93 -14.19 -16.80
CA SER A 119 9.93 -13.35 -17.47
C SER A 119 9.77 -11.85 -17.21
N GLY A 120 8.81 -11.46 -16.37
CA GLY A 120 8.56 -10.07 -16.00
C GLY A 120 7.42 -9.94 -14.99
N GLY A 121 7.13 -8.70 -14.61
CA GLY A 121 6.09 -8.37 -13.65
C GLY A 121 5.85 -6.86 -13.60
N LEU A 122 4.86 -6.46 -12.81
CA LEU A 122 4.50 -5.06 -12.57
C LEU A 122 4.26 -4.88 -11.08
N MET A 123 4.86 -3.86 -10.47
CA MET A 123 4.50 -3.48 -9.11
C MET A 123 3.12 -2.82 -9.10
N THR A 124 2.27 -3.30 -8.19
CA THR A 124 0.96 -2.70 -7.92
C THR A 124 0.90 -2.27 -6.47
N SER A 125 -0.08 -1.42 -6.13
CA SER A 125 -0.28 -0.98 -4.74
C SER A 125 -0.82 -2.07 -3.82
N GLY A 126 -1.16 -3.26 -4.35
CA GLY A 126 -1.69 -4.37 -3.56
C GLY A 126 -2.34 -5.47 -4.40
N SER A 127 -2.56 -6.61 -3.77
CA SER A 127 -3.03 -7.85 -4.43
C SER A 127 -4.34 -7.70 -5.20
N THR A 128 -5.24 -6.81 -4.78
CA THR A 128 -6.48 -6.52 -5.52
C THR A 128 -6.18 -5.94 -6.91
N LEU A 129 -5.27 -4.97 -7.02
CA LEU A 129 -4.88 -4.42 -8.31
C LEU A 129 -4.02 -5.42 -9.11
N SER A 130 -3.22 -6.25 -8.45
CA SER A 130 -2.52 -7.35 -9.14
C SER A 130 -3.51 -8.32 -9.79
N ASN A 131 -4.53 -8.77 -9.06
CA ASN A 131 -5.55 -9.67 -9.59
C ASN A 131 -6.34 -9.03 -10.74
N LEU A 132 -6.76 -7.78 -10.58
CA LEU A 132 -7.43 -7.03 -11.64
C LEU A 132 -6.56 -6.94 -12.90
N THR A 133 -5.29 -6.58 -12.74
CA THR A 133 -4.33 -6.42 -13.84
C THR A 133 -4.07 -7.75 -14.54
N ALA A 134 -3.88 -8.84 -13.79
CA ALA A 134 -3.65 -10.17 -14.34
C ALA A 134 -4.85 -10.68 -15.15
N LEU A 135 -6.07 -10.55 -14.61
CA LEU A 135 -7.29 -10.95 -15.31
C LEU A 135 -7.57 -10.07 -16.53
N TRP A 136 -7.32 -8.76 -16.43
CA TRP A 136 -7.41 -7.85 -17.56
C TRP A 136 -6.42 -8.26 -18.67
N ALA A 137 -5.16 -8.51 -18.33
CA ALA A 137 -4.16 -8.96 -19.29
C ALA A 137 -4.56 -10.30 -19.94
N ALA A 138 -5.07 -11.27 -19.18
CA ALA A 138 -5.54 -12.54 -19.71
C ALA A 138 -6.71 -12.36 -20.70
N ARG A 139 -7.65 -11.47 -20.39
CA ARG A 139 -8.76 -11.10 -21.27
C ARG A 139 -8.26 -10.47 -22.57
N GLU A 140 -7.45 -9.43 -22.48
CA GLU A 140 -6.99 -8.65 -23.65
C GLU A 140 -6.01 -9.43 -24.53
N ARG A 141 -5.12 -10.23 -23.93
CA ARG A 141 -4.03 -10.87 -24.66
C ARG A 141 -4.36 -12.28 -25.14
N ALA A 142 -5.20 -13.00 -24.41
CA ALA A 142 -5.53 -14.39 -24.72
C ALA A 142 -7.04 -14.62 -24.95
N GLY A 143 -7.88 -13.57 -24.91
CA GLY A 143 -9.32 -13.68 -25.15
C GLY A 143 -10.07 -14.46 -24.07
N ILE A 144 -9.48 -14.61 -22.87
CA ILE A 144 -10.07 -15.36 -21.76
C ILE A 144 -11.35 -14.65 -21.29
N ARG A 145 -12.44 -15.41 -21.15
CA ARG A 145 -13.74 -14.90 -20.66
C ARG A 145 -14.22 -15.54 -19.37
N ARG A 146 -13.58 -16.63 -18.95
CA ARG A 146 -13.97 -17.40 -17.76
C ARG A 146 -12.83 -17.41 -16.75
N VAL A 147 -13.18 -17.22 -15.50
CA VAL A 147 -12.30 -17.34 -14.34
C VAL A 147 -12.83 -18.50 -13.50
N VAL A 148 -11.94 -19.42 -13.16
CA VAL A 148 -12.24 -20.49 -12.21
C VAL A 148 -11.50 -20.16 -10.92
N ALA A 149 -12.20 -20.16 -9.79
CA ALA A 149 -11.62 -19.86 -8.50
C ALA A 149 -12.23 -20.74 -7.41
N SER A 150 -11.54 -20.90 -6.28
CA SER A 150 -12.13 -21.56 -5.12
C SER A 150 -13.20 -20.66 -4.47
N THR A 151 -14.22 -21.24 -3.83
CA THR A 151 -15.12 -20.52 -2.91
C THR A 151 -14.41 -19.85 -1.73
N SER A 152 -13.18 -20.30 -1.43
CA SER A 152 -12.28 -19.72 -0.42
C SER A 152 -11.32 -18.69 -1.01
N ALA A 153 -11.39 -18.40 -2.32
CA ALA A 153 -10.54 -17.40 -2.94
C ALA A 153 -10.79 -16.02 -2.35
N HIS A 154 -9.76 -15.19 -2.33
CA HIS A 154 -9.90 -13.82 -1.84
C HIS A 154 -10.93 -13.05 -2.68
N ILE A 155 -11.78 -12.27 -2.01
CA ILE A 155 -12.90 -11.52 -2.61
C ILE A 155 -12.51 -10.64 -3.81
N SER A 156 -11.23 -10.24 -3.89
CA SER A 156 -10.72 -9.46 -5.01
C SER A 156 -10.78 -10.18 -6.36
N ILE A 157 -10.80 -11.52 -6.39
CA ILE A 157 -10.99 -12.29 -7.63
C ILE A 157 -12.39 -12.07 -8.19
N ALA A 158 -13.42 -12.32 -7.38
CA ALA A 158 -14.81 -12.12 -7.79
C ALA A 158 -15.10 -10.66 -8.16
N LYS A 159 -14.59 -9.71 -7.36
CA LYS A 159 -14.67 -8.28 -7.66
C LYS A 159 -14.03 -7.94 -9.01
N SER A 160 -12.84 -8.47 -9.28
CA SER A 160 -12.10 -8.19 -10.53
C SER A 160 -12.78 -8.82 -11.75
N ALA A 161 -13.26 -10.06 -11.63
CA ALA A 161 -14.01 -10.72 -12.69
C ALA A 161 -15.27 -9.92 -13.05
N ASN A 162 -16.03 -9.46 -12.05
CA ASN A 162 -17.21 -8.63 -12.25
C ASN A 162 -16.89 -7.30 -12.97
N LEU A 163 -15.88 -6.56 -12.49
CA LEU A 163 -15.47 -5.29 -13.12
C LEU A 163 -15.03 -5.45 -14.58
N LEU A 164 -14.45 -6.61 -14.92
CA LEU A 164 -13.98 -6.91 -16.27
C LEU A 164 -15.02 -7.62 -17.14
N GLY A 165 -16.22 -7.89 -16.63
CA GLY A 165 -17.26 -8.64 -17.36
C GLY A 165 -16.86 -10.08 -17.68
N LEU A 166 -16.07 -10.72 -16.81
CA LEU A 166 -15.68 -12.13 -16.92
C LEU A 166 -16.66 -13.02 -16.17
N GLU A 167 -16.95 -14.19 -16.73
CA GLU A 167 -17.75 -15.23 -16.07
C GLU A 167 -16.93 -15.89 -14.96
N LEU A 168 -17.39 -15.84 -13.72
CA LEU A 168 -16.75 -16.52 -12.59
C LEU A 168 -17.44 -17.85 -12.29
N TYR A 169 -16.66 -18.91 -12.23
CA TYR A 169 -17.08 -20.24 -11.79
C TYR A 169 -16.34 -20.58 -10.49
N GLU A 170 -17.08 -20.61 -9.39
CA GLU A 170 -16.54 -20.96 -8.09
C GLU A 170 -16.66 -22.47 -7.84
N ILE A 171 -15.57 -23.07 -7.37
CA ILE A 171 -15.46 -24.47 -7.04
C ILE A 171 -15.20 -24.58 -5.53
N PRO A 172 -15.86 -25.50 -4.79
CA PRO A 172 -15.58 -25.71 -3.38
C PRO A 172 -14.10 -25.97 -3.10
N SER A 173 -13.64 -25.55 -1.93
CA SER A 173 -12.35 -26.02 -1.42
C SER A 173 -12.50 -27.37 -0.73
N SER A 174 -11.52 -28.24 -0.92
CA SER A 174 -11.38 -29.46 -0.12
C SER A 174 -11.02 -29.12 1.34
N GLN A 175 -11.05 -30.13 2.22
CA GLN A 175 -10.68 -29.96 3.63
C GLN A 175 -9.23 -29.51 3.84
N SER A 176 -8.35 -29.72 2.86
CA SER A 176 -6.96 -29.24 2.91
C SER A 176 -6.77 -27.83 2.36
N GLY A 177 -7.86 -27.14 1.98
CA GLY A 177 -7.83 -25.76 1.51
C GLY A 177 -7.39 -25.60 0.04
N VAL A 178 -7.36 -26.69 -0.74
CA VAL A 178 -7.10 -26.64 -2.18
C VAL A 178 -8.41 -26.66 -2.98
N LEU A 179 -8.35 -26.34 -4.27
CA LEU A 179 -9.49 -26.50 -5.18
C LEU A 179 -9.89 -27.99 -5.29
N ASP A 180 -11.18 -28.29 -5.12
CA ASP A 180 -11.74 -29.63 -5.29
C ASP A 180 -12.09 -29.86 -6.77
N ILE A 181 -11.19 -30.48 -7.53
CA ILE A 181 -11.27 -30.62 -9.00
C ILE A 181 -11.66 -32.02 -9.48
N ASP A 182 -11.99 -32.91 -8.54
CA ASP A 182 -12.48 -34.28 -8.80
C ASP A 182 -14.01 -34.30 -8.95
#